data_AF-A0AAX3PIB3-F1
#
_entry.id   AF-A0AAX3PIB3-F1
#
_cell.length_a   1.000
_cell.length_b   1.000
_cell.length_c   1.000
_cell.angle_alpha   90.00
_cell.angle_beta   90.00
_cell.angle_gamma   90.00
#
_symmetry.space_group_name_H-M   'P 1'
#
loop_
_entity.id
_entity.type
_entity.pdbx_description
1 polymer ?
#
loop_
_entity_poly.entity_id
_entity_poly.type
_entity_poly.pdbx_seq_one_letter_code
_entity_poly.pdbx_strand_id
1 'polypeptide(L)'
;MKKTKILSVILFLLSSTAYADSLNIKSYDTFKTIENISSDTIIQSQLRIVLGRDYSKFSQNIETYAAPYKLKTANALYYEGRNKESTAYSAATIYEDGRMFAATFDKKNNILKYFTNDASCTTDLHPTIKAFSKQFITPKIVYVNSKKSPIIKFNIHQKSNCSHYIMLFTKPQRRLQTRDAFSNQEAAKKIASDIWGASIANSWDYEARVGVVLSQAINDIQNSSANFNLVPKPPGYGSNPGLVYIGKHFTSILAYITAVKEQPTYKIHIDTVAVNYRSAMQIASLEI
;
A
#
# COMPACT_ATOMS: atom_id res chain seq x y z
N MET A 1 33.42 69.26 14.17
CA MET A 1 32.05 68.67 14.29
C MET A 1 31.67 68.14 12.90
N LYS A 2 31.71 66.82 12.67
CA LYS A 2 30.56 65.88 12.63
C LYS A 2 29.50 66.31 11.58
N LYS A 3 29.11 65.53 10.57
CA LYS A 3 28.78 64.09 10.58
C LYS A 3 28.93 63.45 9.19
N THR A 4 29.62 62.31 9.15
CA THR A 4 29.51 61.25 8.13
C THR A 4 28.11 60.65 8.16
N LYS A 5 27.47 60.46 7.00
CA LYS A 5 26.26 59.62 6.87
C LYS A 5 26.67 58.24 6.36
N ILE A 6 26.35 57.25 7.18
CA ILE A 6 26.65 55.83 7.02
C ILE A 6 25.71 55.22 5.97
N LEU A 7 26.30 54.44 5.07
CA LEU A 7 25.66 53.58 4.09
C LEU A 7 24.89 52.47 4.84
N SER A 8 23.57 52.40 4.67
CA SER A 8 22.76 51.31 5.21
C SER A 8 22.56 50.25 4.13
N VAL A 9 23.28 49.14 4.23
CA VAL A 9 23.01 47.92 3.46
C VAL A 9 22.01 47.09 4.27
N ILE A 10 20.77 47.00 3.78
CA ILE A 10 19.76 46.11 4.34
C ILE A 10 20.05 44.70 3.83
N LEU A 11 20.60 43.86 4.71
CA LEU A 11 20.78 42.43 4.48
C LEU A 11 19.46 41.71 4.83
N PHE A 12 18.65 41.40 3.82
CA PHE A 12 17.49 40.52 3.97
C PHE A 12 17.96 39.07 4.14
N LEU A 13 18.21 38.65 5.38
CA LEU A 13 18.29 37.24 5.75
C LEU A 13 16.87 36.66 5.79
N LEU A 14 16.36 36.25 4.63
CA LEU A 14 15.17 35.40 4.54
C LEU A 14 15.57 33.98 4.95
N SER A 15 15.63 33.71 6.25
CA SER A 15 15.55 32.35 6.78
C SER A 15 14.09 31.89 6.73
N SER A 16 13.60 31.61 5.52
CA SER A 16 12.34 30.89 5.36
C SER A 16 12.59 29.41 5.62
N THR A 17 12.49 28.99 6.88
CA THR A 17 12.08 27.61 7.16
C THR A 17 10.60 27.53 6.82
N ALA A 18 10.29 27.45 5.52
CA ALA A 18 9.00 26.97 5.08
C ALA A 18 8.92 25.53 5.56
N TYR A 19 8.25 25.32 6.70
CA TYR A 19 7.70 24.01 7.01
C TYR A 19 6.85 23.66 5.79
N ALA A 20 7.25 22.63 5.05
CA ALA A 20 6.43 22.13 3.97
C ALA A 20 5.06 21.83 4.58
N ASP A 21 3.99 22.45 4.05
CA ASP A 21 2.64 22.10 4.44
C ASP A 21 2.50 20.57 4.37
N SER A 22 1.97 19.97 5.45
CA SER A 22 1.81 18.52 5.52
C SER A 22 0.98 18.05 4.32
N LEU A 23 1.44 17.02 3.62
CA LEU A 23 0.74 16.47 2.46
C LEU A 23 -0.64 15.95 2.88
N ASN A 24 -1.70 16.41 2.22
CA ASN A 24 -3.03 15.88 2.46
C ASN A 24 -3.24 14.55 1.73
N ILE A 25 -2.93 13.45 2.40
CA ILE A 25 -3.06 12.10 1.81
C ILE A 25 -4.37 11.39 2.17
N LYS A 26 -5.11 11.90 3.17
CA LYS A 26 -6.30 11.21 3.71
C LYS A 26 -7.45 11.15 2.72
N SER A 27 -7.50 12.04 1.74
CA SER A 27 -8.51 12.05 0.69
C SER A 27 -8.40 10.88 -0.27
N TYR A 28 -7.30 10.13 -0.30
CA TYR A 28 -6.99 9.14 -1.35
C TYR A 28 -7.00 7.68 -0.86
N ASP A 29 -7.61 7.39 0.29
CA ASP A 29 -7.55 6.07 0.94
C ASP A 29 -8.62 5.07 0.49
N THR A 30 -9.31 5.33 -0.62
CA THR A 30 -10.31 4.43 -1.22
C THR A 30 -10.11 4.26 -2.72
N PHE A 31 -10.64 3.19 -3.32
CA PHE A 31 -10.65 3.02 -4.79
C PHE A 31 -11.26 4.19 -5.54
N LYS A 32 -12.32 4.81 -4.99
CA LYS A 32 -13.02 5.92 -5.65
C LYS A 32 -12.19 7.20 -5.68
N THR A 33 -11.29 7.36 -4.72
CA THR A 33 -10.58 8.62 -4.52
C THR A 33 -9.12 8.55 -4.92
N ILE A 34 -8.50 7.36 -4.91
CA ILE A 34 -7.07 7.22 -5.22
C ILE A 34 -6.71 7.71 -6.62
N GLU A 35 -7.60 7.58 -7.61
CA GLU A 35 -7.35 8.08 -8.97
C GLU A 35 -7.04 9.58 -9.00
N ASN A 36 -7.63 10.35 -8.07
CA ASN A 36 -7.42 11.79 -7.97
C ASN A 36 -6.02 12.16 -7.44
N ILE A 37 -5.26 11.23 -6.88
CA ILE A 37 -3.86 11.47 -6.48
C ILE A 37 -3.00 11.84 -7.69
N SER A 38 -3.37 11.32 -8.87
CA SER A 38 -2.72 11.64 -10.13
C SER A 38 -2.95 13.08 -10.58
N SER A 39 -3.83 13.84 -9.93
CA SER A 39 -4.11 15.25 -10.22
C SER A 39 -3.65 16.19 -9.08
N ASP A 40 -3.13 15.65 -7.97
CA ASP A 40 -2.59 16.46 -6.88
C ASP A 40 -1.21 17.01 -7.27
N THR A 41 -1.14 18.31 -7.57
CA THR A 41 0.08 18.97 -8.03
C THR A 41 1.21 18.96 -7.00
N ILE A 42 0.88 18.95 -5.71
CA ILE A 42 1.87 18.95 -4.62
C ILE A 42 2.51 17.57 -4.54
N ILE A 43 1.68 16.51 -4.49
CA ILE A 43 2.15 15.12 -4.48
C ILE A 43 2.95 14.81 -5.75
N GLN A 44 2.46 15.19 -6.92
CA GLN A 44 3.20 15.00 -8.18
C GLN A 44 4.57 15.69 -8.15
N SER A 45 4.65 16.92 -7.63
CA SER A 45 5.91 17.67 -7.60
C SER A 45 6.92 17.01 -6.67
N GLN A 46 6.50 16.54 -5.50
CA GLN A 46 7.36 15.80 -4.58
C GLN A 46 7.81 14.47 -5.19
N LEU A 47 6.92 13.71 -5.85
CA LEU A 47 7.27 12.49 -6.56
C LEU A 47 8.26 12.75 -7.71
N ARG A 48 8.11 13.85 -8.46
CA ARG A 48 9.08 14.26 -9.50
C ARG A 48 10.47 14.52 -8.92
N ILE A 49 10.55 15.14 -7.74
CA ILE A 49 11.83 15.37 -7.06
C ILE A 49 12.49 14.03 -6.70
N VAL A 50 11.71 13.06 -6.18
CA VAL A 50 12.25 11.76 -5.74
C VAL A 50 12.63 10.84 -6.90
N LEU A 51 11.76 10.75 -7.90
CA LEU A 51 11.89 9.85 -9.06
C LEU A 51 12.76 10.44 -10.17
N GLY A 52 12.90 11.76 -10.23
CA GLY A 52 13.62 12.46 -11.30
C GLY A 52 13.11 12.06 -12.68
N ARG A 53 14.03 11.62 -13.56
CA ARG A 53 13.71 11.21 -14.93
C ARG A 53 12.79 9.98 -15.02
N ASP A 54 12.70 9.17 -13.97
CA ASP A 54 11.85 7.98 -13.95
C ASP A 54 10.38 8.31 -13.59
N TYR A 55 10.05 9.57 -13.24
CA TYR A 55 8.68 9.97 -12.90
C TYR A 55 7.66 9.69 -14.02
N SER A 56 8.00 10.02 -15.26
CA SER A 56 7.08 9.80 -16.40
C SER A 56 6.73 8.32 -16.54
N LYS A 57 7.73 7.45 -16.44
CA LYS A 57 7.53 5.99 -16.48
C LYS A 57 6.71 5.52 -15.28
N PHE A 58 7.02 6.03 -14.08
CA PHE A 58 6.26 5.69 -12.88
C PHE A 58 4.77 5.99 -13.04
N SER A 59 4.42 7.17 -13.55
CA SER A 59 3.03 7.60 -13.76
C SER A 59 2.35 6.79 -14.88
N GLN A 60 3.04 6.54 -16.00
CA GLN A 60 2.50 5.78 -17.14
C GLN A 60 2.25 4.30 -16.81
N ASN A 61 2.98 3.75 -15.85
CA ASN A 61 2.73 2.40 -15.37
C ASN A 61 1.41 2.27 -14.58
N ILE A 62 0.72 3.38 -14.26
CA ILE A 62 -0.52 3.37 -13.47
C ILE A 62 -1.67 3.83 -14.36
N GLU A 63 -2.34 2.88 -15.00
CA GLU A 63 -3.60 3.11 -15.70
C GLU A 63 -4.80 2.60 -14.89
N THR A 64 -4.55 1.62 -14.03
CA THR A 64 -5.52 1.04 -13.09
C THR A 64 -4.91 0.97 -11.71
N TYR A 65 -5.67 1.42 -10.71
CA TYR A 65 -5.24 1.41 -9.32
C TYR A 65 -5.66 0.12 -8.62
N ALA A 66 -4.80 -0.36 -7.73
CA ALA A 66 -5.16 -1.37 -6.75
C ALA A 66 -5.73 -0.72 -5.47
N ALA A 67 -6.11 -1.53 -4.49
CA ALA A 67 -6.63 -1.04 -3.23
C ALA A 67 -5.55 -0.20 -2.51
N PRO A 68 -5.78 1.11 -2.26
CA PRO A 68 -4.87 1.87 -1.42
C PRO A 68 -4.94 1.35 0.02
N TYR A 69 -3.89 1.61 0.80
CA TYR A 69 -3.84 1.20 2.19
C TYR A 69 -3.24 2.30 3.07
N LYS A 70 -4.04 2.78 4.02
CA LYS A 70 -3.57 3.72 5.05
C LYS A 70 -2.83 2.97 6.16
N LEU A 71 -1.58 3.31 6.39
CA LEU A 71 -0.73 2.68 7.40
C LEU A 71 -1.31 2.97 8.79
N LYS A 72 -1.31 1.95 9.66
CA LYS A 72 -1.83 2.05 11.04
C LYS A 72 -0.86 2.81 11.94
N THR A 73 0.43 2.58 11.73
CA THR A 73 1.52 3.07 12.58
C THR A 73 2.00 4.46 12.19
N ALA A 74 1.54 4.98 11.06
CA ALA A 74 2.00 6.22 10.49
C ALA A 74 0.88 6.99 9.79
N ASN A 75 1.03 8.31 9.75
CA ASN A 75 0.28 9.16 8.84
C ASN A 75 0.84 8.99 7.42
N ALA A 76 0.58 7.84 6.83
CA ALA A 76 1.09 7.45 5.52
C ALA A 76 0.07 6.65 4.72
N LEU A 77 0.14 6.79 3.40
CA LEU A 77 -0.70 6.12 2.43
C LEU A 77 0.16 5.31 1.47
N TYR A 78 -0.15 4.02 1.36
CA TYR A 78 0.32 3.17 0.29
C TYR A 78 -0.67 3.16 -0.87
N TYR A 79 -0.15 3.22 -2.10
CA TYR A 79 -0.92 2.90 -3.29
C TYR A 79 -0.05 2.23 -4.34
N GLU A 80 -0.68 1.48 -5.23
CA GLU A 80 -0.04 0.89 -6.39
C GLU A 80 -0.98 0.89 -7.58
N GLY A 81 -0.41 0.65 -8.75
CA GLY A 81 -1.17 0.44 -9.97
C GLY A 81 -0.36 -0.27 -11.03
N ARG A 82 -1.06 -0.56 -12.12
CA ARG A 82 -0.54 -1.30 -13.28
C ARG A 82 -1.11 -0.71 -14.56
N ASN A 83 -0.39 -0.93 -15.65
CA ASN A 83 -0.92 -0.66 -16.98
C ASN A 83 -1.97 -1.72 -17.35
N LYS A 84 -2.83 -1.43 -18.34
CA LYS A 84 -3.89 -2.33 -18.80
C LYS A 84 -3.36 -3.70 -19.26
N GLU A 85 -2.15 -3.73 -19.82
CA GLU A 85 -1.48 -4.97 -20.24
C GLU A 85 -0.87 -5.76 -19.07
N SER A 86 -0.83 -5.18 -17.86
CA SER A 86 -0.21 -5.78 -16.67
C SER A 86 1.25 -6.21 -16.87
N THR A 87 1.98 -5.48 -17.71
CA THR A 87 3.41 -5.66 -18.02
C THR A 87 4.30 -4.71 -17.23
N ALA A 88 3.74 -3.62 -16.71
CA ALA A 88 4.44 -2.64 -15.90
C ALA A 88 3.62 -2.22 -14.68
N TYR A 89 4.30 -1.99 -13.57
CA TYR A 89 3.69 -1.72 -12.27
C TYR A 89 4.43 -0.58 -11.60
N SER A 90 3.71 0.17 -10.77
CA SER A 90 4.28 1.21 -9.92
C SER A 90 3.60 1.21 -8.57
N ALA A 91 4.35 1.53 -7.53
CA ALA A 91 3.83 1.65 -6.17
C ALA A 91 4.52 2.80 -5.44
N ALA A 92 3.80 3.46 -4.54
CA ALA A 92 4.39 4.43 -3.65
C ALA A 92 3.79 4.39 -2.25
N THR A 93 4.59 4.83 -1.28
CA THR A 93 4.18 5.14 0.09
C THR A 93 4.56 6.57 0.39
N ILE A 94 3.56 7.37 0.73
CA ILE A 94 3.69 8.80 0.97
C ILE A 94 3.30 9.08 2.40
N TYR A 95 4.20 9.70 3.15
CA TYR A 95 3.94 10.19 4.51
C TYR A 95 3.49 11.64 4.45
N GLU A 96 2.64 12.05 5.39
CA GLU A 96 2.17 13.45 5.50
C GLU A 96 3.32 14.45 5.68
N ASP A 97 4.45 14.01 6.25
CA ASP A 97 5.65 14.83 6.44
C ASP A 97 6.55 14.94 5.19
N GLY A 98 6.16 14.32 4.08
CA GLY A 98 6.89 14.38 2.82
C GLY A 98 7.92 13.26 2.60
N ARG A 99 8.07 12.30 3.54
CA ARG A 99 8.83 11.08 3.24
C ARG A 99 8.13 10.28 2.15
N MET A 100 8.91 9.82 1.18
CA MET A 100 8.42 9.10 0.02
C MET A 100 9.26 7.87 -0.28
N PHE A 101 8.57 6.80 -0.61
CA PHE A 101 9.13 5.53 -1.03
C PHE A 101 8.38 5.09 -2.27
N ALA A 102 9.06 4.87 -3.39
CA ALA A 102 8.40 4.54 -4.65
C ALA A 102 9.13 3.42 -5.36
N ALA A 103 8.42 2.67 -6.18
CA ALA A 103 8.98 1.62 -7.01
C ALA A 103 8.33 1.58 -8.39
N THR A 104 9.12 1.21 -9.39
CA THR A 104 8.64 0.79 -10.72
C THR A 104 9.10 -0.64 -10.96
N PHE A 105 8.22 -1.52 -11.42
CA PHE A 105 8.57 -2.86 -11.84
C PHE A 105 8.35 -3.04 -13.34
N ASP A 106 9.36 -3.62 -14.00
CA ASP A 106 9.36 -3.98 -15.41
C ASP A 106 9.42 -5.50 -15.55
N LYS A 107 8.30 -6.10 -15.99
CA LYS A 107 8.16 -7.55 -16.11
C LYS A 107 9.11 -8.14 -17.16
N LYS A 108 9.43 -7.40 -18.22
CA LYS A 108 10.29 -7.88 -19.32
C LYS A 108 11.70 -8.18 -18.84
N ASN A 109 12.22 -7.31 -17.98
CA ASN A 109 13.58 -7.42 -17.46
C ASN A 109 13.62 -8.01 -16.04
N ASN A 110 12.47 -8.23 -15.41
CA ASN A 110 12.32 -8.60 -14.01
C ASN A 110 13.09 -7.66 -13.05
N ILE A 111 13.02 -6.35 -13.32
CA ILE A 111 13.72 -5.31 -12.55
C ILE A 111 12.71 -4.49 -11.77
N LEU A 112 12.94 -4.37 -10.46
CA LEU A 112 12.27 -3.42 -9.59
C LEU A 112 13.25 -2.29 -9.28
N LYS A 113 13.00 -1.10 -9.83
CA LYS A 113 13.70 0.12 -9.40
C LYS A 113 13.00 0.68 -8.17
N TYR A 114 13.78 1.07 -7.18
CA TYR A 114 13.28 1.62 -5.93
C TYR A 114 13.91 2.98 -5.63
N PHE A 115 13.07 3.88 -5.13
CA PHE A 115 13.37 5.28 -4.95
C PHE A 115 12.92 5.76 -3.57
N THR A 116 13.70 6.66 -2.98
CA THR A 116 13.36 7.28 -1.70
C THR A 116 14.10 8.60 -1.48
N ASN A 117 13.53 9.47 -0.65
CA ASN A 117 14.18 10.65 -0.08
C ASN A 117 14.64 10.46 1.39
N ASP A 118 14.62 9.22 1.89
CA ASP A 118 14.97 8.86 3.25
C ASP A 118 16.29 8.07 3.31
N ALA A 119 17.28 8.61 4.02
CA ALA A 119 18.62 8.04 4.13
C ALA A 119 18.67 6.65 4.80
N SER A 120 17.70 6.34 5.65
CA SER A 120 17.62 5.04 6.36
C SER A 120 17.19 3.90 5.44
N CYS A 121 16.63 4.23 4.27
CA CYS A 121 16.04 3.29 3.33
C CYS A 121 16.72 3.31 1.96
N THR A 122 17.97 3.77 1.83
CA THR A 122 18.66 3.80 0.52
C THR A 122 19.25 2.46 0.10
N THR A 123 19.33 1.49 1.01
CA THR A 123 19.90 0.15 0.75
C THR A 123 18.94 -0.99 1.08
N ASP A 124 17.78 -0.67 1.66
CA ASP A 124 16.74 -1.62 2.04
C ASP A 124 15.38 -1.08 1.60
N LEU A 125 14.50 -1.99 1.16
CA LEU A 125 13.14 -1.61 0.80
C LEU A 125 12.32 -1.19 2.02
N HIS A 126 11.55 -0.11 1.87
CA HIS A 126 10.46 0.20 2.79
C HIS A 126 9.50 -0.99 2.92
N PRO A 127 8.96 -1.30 4.13
CA PRO A 127 8.15 -2.51 4.34
C PRO A 127 6.97 -2.68 3.38
N THR A 128 6.32 -1.58 2.99
CA THR A 128 5.24 -1.59 2.00
C THR A 128 5.74 -1.91 0.58
N ILE A 129 6.90 -1.39 0.19
CA ILE A 129 7.52 -1.72 -1.11
C ILE A 129 8.09 -3.14 -1.10
N LYS A 130 8.51 -3.64 0.06
CA LYS A 130 8.83 -5.06 0.24
C LYS A 130 7.59 -5.92 0.06
N ALA A 131 6.44 -5.52 0.60
CA ALA A 131 5.15 -6.19 0.36
C ALA A 131 4.78 -6.18 -1.13
N PHE A 132 4.88 -5.02 -1.80
CA PHE A 132 4.73 -4.90 -3.26
C PHE A 132 5.63 -5.87 -4.03
N SER A 133 6.91 -5.98 -3.66
CA SER A 133 7.87 -6.84 -4.37
C SER A 133 7.53 -8.34 -4.32
N LYS A 134 6.80 -8.79 -3.28
CA LYS A 134 6.44 -10.21 -3.10
C LYS A 134 5.45 -10.74 -4.14
N GLN A 135 4.81 -9.87 -4.91
CA GLN A 135 3.93 -10.29 -6.00
C GLN A 135 4.69 -10.68 -7.27
N PHE A 136 6.00 -10.43 -7.32
CA PHE A 136 6.85 -10.76 -8.46
C PHE A 136 7.79 -11.91 -8.11
N ILE A 137 8.13 -12.73 -9.11
CA ILE A 137 9.04 -13.86 -8.96
C ILE A 137 10.48 -13.31 -8.85
N THR A 138 10.97 -13.20 -7.61
CA THR A 138 12.36 -12.84 -7.26
C THR A 138 12.94 -11.71 -8.12
N PRO A 139 12.36 -10.50 -8.08
CA PRO A 139 12.80 -9.40 -8.93
C PRO A 139 14.19 -8.92 -8.55
N LYS A 140 14.99 -8.50 -9.55
CA LYS A 140 16.25 -7.79 -9.30
C LYS A 140 15.95 -6.38 -8.82
N ILE A 141 16.35 -6.07 -7.58
CA ILE A 141 16.12 -4.75 -6.98
C ILE A 141 17.29 -3.81 -7.33
N VAL A 142 16.95 -2.61 -7.81
CA VAL A 142 17.89 -1.52 -8.09
C VAL A 142 17.54 -0.33 -7.20
N TYR A 143 18.43 -0.03 -6.25
CA TYR A 143 18.32 1.15 -5.38
C TYR A 143 18.83 2.38 -6.12
N VAL A 144 17.93 3.29 -6.51
CA VAL A 144 18.27 4.40 -7.41
C VAL A 144 18.87 5.57 -6.65
N ASN A 145 18.29 5.94 -5.51
CA ASN A 145 18.79 7.06 -4.71
C ASN A 145 19.88 6.58 -3.75
N SER A 146 21.08 7.17 -3.85
CA SER A 146 22.15 6.92 -2.89
C SER A 146 22.02 7.83 -1.66
N LYS A 147 22.59 7.41 -0.52
CA LYS A 147 22.59 8.20 0.72
C LYS A 147 23.20 9.61 0.59
N LYS A 148 24.05 9.85 -0.42
CA LYS A 148 24.68 11.15 -0.68
C LYS A 148 23.92 12.00 -1.71
N SER A 149 22.79 11.50 -2.23
CA SER A 149 21.99 12.23 -3.20
C SER A 149 21.38 13.50 -2.56
N PRO A 150 21.36 14.65 -3.27
CA PRO A 150 20.74 15.89 -2.76
C PRO A 150 19.22 15.76 -2.56
N ILE A 151 18.61 14.70 -3.09
CA ILE A 151 17.19 14.37 -2.89
C ILE A 151 16.93 13.81 -1.48
N ILE A 152 17.95 13.27 -0.82
CA ILE A 152 17.83 12.73 0.54
C ILE A 152 17.69 13.88 1.53
N LYS A 153 16.51 13.98 2.15
CA LYS A 153 16.17 15.04 3.12
C LYS A 153 15.91 14.51 4.52
N PHE A 154 15.58 13.22 4.64
CA PHE A 154 15.16 12.61 5.89
C PHE A 154 16.22 11.64 6.43
N ASN A 155 16.31 11.57 7.76
CA ASN A 155 17.14 10.62 8.50
C ASN A 155 18.63 10.57 8.11
N ILE A 156 19.18 11.66 7.54
CA ILE A 156 20.55 11.76 7.01
C ILE A 156 21.61 11.29 8.02
N HIS A 157 21.40 11.63 9.30
CA HIS A 157 22.32 11.32 10.40
C HIS A 157 21.91 10.09 11.24
N GLN A 158 20.77 9.46 10.95
CA GLN A 158 20.40 8.24 11.66
C GLN A 158 21.19 7.04 11.13
N LYS A 159 21.62 6.18 12.06
CA LYS A 159 22.18 4.86 11.79
C LYS A 159 21.10 3.77 11.67
N SER A 160 19.82 4.15 11.67
CA SER A 160 18.71 3.21 11.51
C SER A 160 18.67 2.66 10.08
N ASN A 161 18.27 1.41 9.94
CA ASN A 161 17.89 0.83 8.67
C ASN A 161 16.38 1.01 8.46
N CYS A 162 15.91 0.64 7.28
CA CYS A 162 14.50 0.80 6.91
C CYS A 162 13.53 -0.03 7.76
N SER A 163 14.03 -0.97 8.57
CA SER A 163 13.21 -1.84 9.42
C SER A 163 12.56 -1.09 10.58
N HIS A 164 13.01 0.12 10.93
CA HIS A 164 12.36 0.91 11.99
C HIS A 164 10.90 1.25 11.65
N TYR A 165 10.55 1.28 10.35
CA TYR A 165 9.17 1.41 9.87
C TYR A 165 8.28 0.20 10.19
N ILE A 166 8.85 -0.89 10.70
CA ILE A 166 8.13 -2.07 11.21
C ILE A 166 8.03 -2.01 12.75
N MET A 167 8.93 -1.29 13.43
CA MET A 167 9.04 -1.32 14.90
C MET A 167 8.02 -0.43 15.61
N LEU A 168 6.75 -0.79 15.49
CA LEU A 168 5.76 -0.65 16.55
C LEU A 168 4.91 -1.92 16.44
N PHE A 169 4.84 -2.71 17.53
CA PHE A 169 4.10 -4.00 17.65
C PHE A 169 4.90 -5.29 17.39
N THR A 170 5.91 -5.57 18.22
CA THR A 170 6.09 -6.94 18.70
C THR A 170 5.03 -7.22 19.76
N LYS A 171 3.84 -7.69 19.38
CA LYS A 171 3.01 -8.39 20.35
C LYS A 171 3.52 -9.82 20.47
N PRO A 172 3.63 -10.37 21.69
CA PRO A 172 3.78 -11.81 21.86
C PRO A 172 2.60 -12.46 21.16
N GLN A 173 2.90 -13.39 20.26
CA GLN A 173 1.92 -14.19 19.54
C GLN A 173 1.07 -14.96 20.56
N ARG A 174 -0.04 -14.36 20.99
CA ARG A 174 -0.98 -15.03 21.88
C ARG A 174 -1.77 -15.98 20.98
N ARG A 175 -1.27 -17.20 20.82
CA ARG A 175 -2.10 -18.32 20.37
C ARG A 175 -3.26 -18.41 21.34
N LEU A 176 -4.40 -17.81 20.98
CA LEU A 176 -5.67 -18.13 21.61
C LEU A 176 -6.00 -19.57 21.18
N GLN A 177 -5.47 -20.53 21.95
CA GLN A 177 -6.04 -21.86 22.01
C GLN A 177 -7.41 -21.72 22.69
N THR A 178 -8.45 -21.57 21.89
CA THR A 178 -9.76 -22.07 22.28
C THR A 178 -10.01 -23.31 21.42
N ARG A 179 -9.95 -24.47 22.08
CA ARG A 179 -10.47 -25.72 21.51
C ARG A 179 -11.99 -25.55 21.38
N ASP A 180 -12.46 -25.77 20.15
CA ASP A 180 -13.83 -25.81 19.63
C ASP A 180 -14.52 -24.48 19.28
N ALA A 181 -15.21 -24.50 18.13
CA ALA A 181 -15.56 -23.45 17.16
C ALA A 181 -14.39 -23.03 16.23
N PHE A 182 -14.59 -23.19 14.92
CA PHE A 182 -13.67 -22.71 13.89
C PHE A 182 -13.44 -21.21 14.07
N SER A 183 -12.22 -20.81 14.44
CA SER A 183 -11.96 -19.42 14.85
C SER A 183 -12.18 -18.46 13.68
N ASN A 184 -12.52 -17.21 13.99
CA ASN A 184 -12.67 -16.15 12.99
C ASN A 184 -11.41 -15.99 12.10
N GLN A 185 -10.23 -16.31 12.64
CA GLN A 185 -8.96 -16.29 11.92
C GLN A 185 -8.85 -17.45 10.93
N GLU A 186 -9.22 -18.67 11.33
CA GLU A 186 -9.26 -19.82 10.42
C GLU A 186 -10.30 -19.61 9.32
N ALA A 187 -11.43 -18.98 9.62
CA ALA A 187 -12.42 -18.56 8.63
C ALA A 187 -11.87 -17.58 7.61
N ALA A 188 -11.22 -16.54 8.08
CA ALA A 188 -10.55 -15.58 7.22
C ALA A 188 -9.49 -16.26 6.34
N LYS A 189 -8.68 -17.15 6.92
CA LYS A 189 -7.65 -17.89 6.19
C LYS A 189 -8.22 -18.83 5.13
N LYS A 190 -9.31 -19.53 5.42
CA LYS A 190 -9.96 -20.41 4.46
C LYS A 190 -10.56 -19.62 3.29
N ILE A 191 -11.26 -18.53 3.57
CA ILE A 191 -11.80 -17.65 2.53
C ILE A 191 -10.67 -17.02 1.69
N ALA A 192 -9.61 -16.54 2.33
CA ALA A 192 -8.45 -16.00 1.64
C ALA A 192 -7.76 -17.06 0.76
N SER A 193 -7.69 -18.32 1.20
CA SER A 193 -7.15 -19.40 0.38
C SER A 193 -7.98 -19.65 -0.88
N ASP A 194 -9.28 -19.43 -0.84
CA ASP A 194 -10.14 -19.61 -2.01
C ASP A 194 -10.00 -18.43 -3.00
N ILE A 195 -9.72 -17.21 -2.53
CA ILE A 195 -9.48 -16.04 -3.38
C ILE A 195 -8.05 -16.03 -3.97
N TRP A 196 -7.01 -16.19 -3.13
CA TRP A 196 -5.60 -16.02 -3.55
C TRP A 196 -4.82 -17.33 -3.70
N GLY A 197 -5.39 -18.47 -3.29
CA GLY A 197 -4.67 -19.73 -3.19
C GLY A 197 -3.93 -19.88 -1.85
N ALA A 198 -3.82 -21.12 -1.38
CA ALA A 198 -3.26 -21.44 -0.07
C ALA A 198 -1.78 -21.04 0.07
N SER A 199 -0.97 -21.16 -0.98
CA SER A 199 0.46 -20.78 -0.97
C SER A 199 0.67 -19.31 -0.60
N ILE A 200 -0.25 -18.45 -1.04
CA ILE A 200 -0.28 -17.03 -0.72
C ILE A 200 -0.92 -16.79 0.64
N ALA A 201 -2.13 -17.32 0.84
CA ALA A 201 -2.94 -17.03 2.02
C ALA A 201 -2.29 -17.51 3.33
N ASN A 202 -1.50 -18.58 3.28
CA ASN A 202 -0.77 -19.10 4.44
C ASN A 202 0.40 -18.21 4.90
N SER A 203 0.84 -17.26 4.07
CA SER A 203 1.94 -16.34 4.40
C SER A 203 1.50 -15.12 5.22
N TRP A 204 0.20 -14.98 5.48
CA TRP A 204 -0.38 -13.85 6.20
C TRP A 204 -0.68 -14.16 7.66
N ASP A 205 -0.54 -13.14 8.48
CA ASP A 205 -1.00 -13.11 9.87
C ASP A 205 -2.41 -12.51 9.93
N TYR A 206 -3.39 -13.30 10.38
CA TYR A 206 -4.81 -12.96 10.29
C TYR A 206 -5.26 -12.15 11.51
N GLU A 207 -4.69 -10.96 11.64
CA GLU A 207 -5.06 -9.99 12.65
C GLU A 207 -6.24 -9.11 12.21
N ALA A 208 -6.72 -8.25 13.10
CA ALA A 208 -7.93 -7.46 12.90
C ALA A 208 -7.98 -6.71 11.55
N ARG A 209 -6.86 -6.12 11.12
CA ARG A 209 -6.76 -5.35 9.87
C ARG A 209 -6.82 -6.23 8.63
N VAL A 210 -6.27 -7.44 8.69
CA VAL A 210 -6.44 -8.42 7.60
C VAL A 210 -7.92 -8.76 7.44
N GLY A 211 -8.65 -8.91 8.55
CA GLY A 211 -10.11 -9.10 8.49
C GLY A 211 -10.84 -7.94 7.81
N VAL A 212 -10.43 -6.70 8.05
CA VAL A 212 -11.04 -5.51 7.41
C VAL A 212 -10.78 -5.51 5.90
N VAL A 213 -9.52 -5.67 5.49
CA VAL A 213 -9.15 -5.68 4.06
C VAL A 213 -9.81 -6.85 3.34
N LEU A 214 -9.87 -8.03 3.97
CA LEU A 214 -10.55 -9.20 3.42
C LEU A 214 -12.06 -8.95 3.27
N SER A 215 -12.71 -8.30 4.23
CA SER A 215 -14.13 -7.94 4.13
C SER A 215 -14.41 -7.00 2.96
N GLN A 216 -13.51 -6.03 2.71
CA GLN A 216 -13.59 -5.13 1.55
C GLN A 216 -13.45 -5.89 0.24
N ALA A 217 -12.45 -6.78 0.14
CA ALA A 217 -12.25 -7.64 -1.03
C ALA A 217 -13.49 -8.51 -1.33
N ILE A 218 -14.07 -9.14 -0.30
CA ILE A 218 -15.31 -9.94 -0.44
C ILE A 218 -16.46 -9.09 -0.99
N ASN A 219 -16.63 -7.87 -0.49
CA ASN A 219 -17.67 -6.96 -0.96
C ASN A 219 -17.43 -6.48 -2.40
N ASP A 220 -16.18 -6.26 -2.80
CA ASP A 220 -15.86 -5.91 -4.19
C ASP A 220 -16.11 -7.08 -5.14
N ILE A 221 -15.88 -8.32 -4.69
CA ILE A 221 -16.29 -9.52 -5.43
C ILE A 221 -17.82 -9.51 -5.59
N GLN A 222 -18.58 -9.31 -4.52
CA GLN A 222 -20.05 -9.28 -4.58
C GLN A 222 -20.58 -8.21 -5.54
N ASN A 223 -20.02 -7.01 -5.48
CA ASN A 223 -20.45 -5.89 -6.32
C ASN A 223 -20.08 -6.09 -7.79
N SER A 224 -18.87 -6.56 -8.07
CA SER A 224 -18.45 -6.82 -9.45
C SER A 224 -19.15 -8.03 -10.06
N SER A 225 -19.52 -9.03 -9.24
CA SER A 225 -20.34 -10.18 -9.64
C SER A 225 -21.84 -9.98 -9.35
N ALA A 226 -22.35 -8.75 -9.41
CA ALA A 226 -23.74 -8.44 -9.02
C ALA A 226 -24.80 -9.29 -9.73
N ASN A 227 -24.56 -9.68 -10.98
CA ASN A 227 -25.48 -10.50 -11.79
C ASN A 227 -25.43 -12.00 -11.46
N PHE A 228 -24.47 -12.46 -10.66
CA PHE A 228 -24.39 -13.84 -10.22
C PHE A 228 -25.49 -14.17 -9.20
N ASN A 229 -26.27 -15.21 -9.46
CA ASN A 229 -27.48 -15.54 -8.70
C ASN A 229 -27.64 -17.04 -8.37
N LEU A 230 -26.62 -17.88 -8.62
CA LEU A 230 -26.72 -19.32 -8.36
C LEU A 230 -26.77 -19.67 -6.86
N VAL A 231 -26.17 -18.81 -6.03
CA VAL A 231 -26.25 -18.92 -4.57
C VAL A 231 -26.52 -17.55 -3.96
N PRO A 232 -27.16 -17.48 -2.78
CA PRO A 232 -27.41 -16.22 -2.10
C PRO A 232 -26.12 -15.43 -1.86
N LYS A 233 -26.17 -14.12 -2.13
CA LYS A 233 -25.05 -13.23 -1.79
C LYS A 233 -24.88 -13.19 -0.26
N PRO A 234 -23.64 -13.21 0.25
CA PRO A 234 -23.42 -12.96 1.66
C PRO A 234 -23.90 -11.53 1.97
N PRO A 235 -24.36 -11.28 3.21
CA PRO A 235 -24.66 -9.91 3.64
C PRO A 235 -23.42 -9.03 3.40
N GLY A 236 -23.58 -7.80 2.90
CA GLY A 236 -22.45 -6.87 2.81
C GLY A 236 -21.88 -6.59 4.21
N TYR A 237 -20.60 -6.20 4.30
CA TYR A 237 -19.96 -5.95 5.60
C TYR A 237 -20.56 -4.76 6.36
N GLY A 238 -21.34 -3.89 5.69
CA GLY A 238 -22.04 -2.76 6.30
C GLY A 238 -21.12 -1.90 7.16
N SER A 239 -21.54 -1.62 8.40
CA SER A 239 -20.79 -0.78 9.35
C SER A 239 -19.63 -1.50 10.07
N ASN A 240 -19.51 -2.83 9.99
CA ASN A 240 -18.60 -3.62 10.83
C ASN A 240 -17.73 -4.63 10.04
N PRO A 241 -16.83 -4.18 9.14
CA PRO A 241 -15.87 -5.07 8.50
C PRO A 241 -14.89 -5.65 9.52
N GLY A 242 -14.42 -6.89 9.30
CA GLY A 242 -13.43 -7.51 10.17
C GLY A 242 -13.61 -9.02 10.35
N LEU A 243 -12.72 -9.61 11.16
CA LEU A 243 -12.71 -11.04 11.46
C LEU A 243 -14.03 -11.54 12.04
N VAL A 244 -14.70 -10.74 12.89
CA VAL A 244 -16.00 -11.11 13.49
C VAL A 244 -17.10 -11.23 12.45
N TYR A 245 -17.18 -10.28 11.50
CA TYR A 245 -18.11 -10.38 10.37
C TYR A 245 -17.83 -11.63 9.53
N ILE A 246 -16.55 -11.88 9.23
CA ILE A 246 -16.13 -13.05 8.46
C ILE A 246 -16.54 -14.35 9.15
N GLY A 247 -16.27 -14.49 10.45
CA GLY A 247 -16.65 -15.68 11.19
C GLY A 247 -18.16 -15.88 11.27
N LYS A 248 -18.91 -14.80 11.55
CA LYS A 248 -20.38 -14.84 11.61
C LYS A 248 -21.02 -15.27 10.28
N HIS A 249 -20.44 -14.87 9.16
CA HIS A 249 -20.96 -15.13 7.82
C HIS A 249 -20.11 -16.14 7.04
N PHE A 250 -19.28 -16.94 7.71
CA PHE A 250 -18.28 -17.78 7.07
C PHE A 250 -18.87 -18.71 6.01
N THR A 251 -19.91 -19.47 6.36
CA THR A 251 -20.53 -20.45 5.45
C THR A 251 -21.11 -19.79 4.20
N SER A 252 -21.79 -18.64 4.34
CA SER A 252 -22.38 -17.95 3.19
C SER A 252 -21.31 -17.30 2.31
N ILE A 253 -20.28 -16.69 2.91
CA ILE A 253 -19.13 -16.13 2.19
C ILE A 253 -18.41 -17.23 1.41
N LEU A 254 -18.09 -18.34 2.06
CA LEU A 254 -17.37 -19.45 1.45
C LEU A 254 -18.17 -20.05 0.28
N ALA A 255 -19.46 -20.36 0.51
CA ALA A 255 -20.32 -20.91 -0.54
C ALA A 255 -20.41 -19.97 -1.76
N TYR A 256 -20.55 -18.65 -1.52
CA TYR A 256 -20.60 -17.67 -2.58
C TYR A 256 -19.31 -17.60 -3.39
N ILE A 257 -18.15 -17.47 -2.72
CA ILE A 257 -16.85 -17.34 -3.38
C ILE A 257 -16.52 -18.60 -4.17
N THR A 258 -16.78 -19.79 -3.61
CA THR A 258 -16.58 -21.07 -4.31
C THR A 258 -17.44 -21.13 -5.57
N ALA A 259 -18.73 -20.83 -5.46
CA ALA A 259 -19.64 -20.88 -6.59
C ALA A 259 -19.30 -19.86 -7.68
N VAL A 260 -18.90 -18.63 -7.31
CA VAL A 260 -18.41 -17.61 -8.26
C VAL A 260 -17.15 -18.09 -8.97
N LYS A 261 -16.21 -18.70 -8.24
CA LYS A 261 -14.93 -19.18 -8.75
C LYS A 261 -15.07 -20.34 -9.74
N GLU A 262 -16.09 -21.18 -9.57
CA GLU A 262 -16.39 -22.31 -10.46
C GLU A 262 -16.99 -21.88 -11.80
N GLN A 263 -17.57 -20.68 -11.89
CA GLN A 263 -18.15 -20.16 -13.13
C GLN A 263 -17.12 -19.36 -13.93
N PRO A 264 -16.73 -19.79 -15.16
CA PRO A 264 -15.70 -19.10 -15.95
C PRO A 264 -15.97 -17.61 -16.16
N THR A 265 -17.23 -17.25 -16.42
CA THR A 265 -17.66 -15.86 -16.65
C THR A 265 -17.46 -14.97 -15.42
N TYR A 266 -17.62 -15.51 -14.21
CA TYR A 266 -17.57 -14.74 -12.98
C TYR A 266 -16.24 -14.89 -12.22
N LYS A 267 -15.47 -15.94 -12.50
CA LYS A 267 -14.13 -16.16 -11.94
C LYS A 267 -13.20 -14.96 -12.13
N ILE A 268 -13.34 -14.24 -13.24
CA ILE A 268 -12.55 -13.03 -13.53
C ILE A 268 -12.67 -11.96 -12.42
N HIS A 269 -13.81 -11.89 -11.73
CA HIS A 269 -14.00 -10.97 -10.60
C HIS A 269 -13.16 -11.37 -9.39
N ILE A 270 -13.06 -12.67 -9.11
CA ILE A 270 -12.16 -13.21 -8.07
C ILE A 270 -10.71 -12.88 -8.42
N ASP A 271 -10.30 -13.17 -9.66
CA ASP A 271 -8.92 -12.95 -10.11
C ASP A 271 -8.55 -11.46 -10.05
N THR A 272 -9.45 -10.57 -10.49
CA THR A 272 -9.26 -9.12 -10.45
C THR A 272 -9.13 -8.61 -9.01
N VAL A 273 -10.03 -9.03 -8.11
CA VAL A 273 -9.97 -8.63 -6.70
C VAL A 273 -8.73 -9.20 -6.02
N ALA A 274 -8.37 -10.45 -6.31
CA ALA A 274 -7.17 -11.07 -5.77
C ALA A 274 -5.93 -10.24 -6.12
N VAL A 275 -5.83 -9.82 -7.37
CA VAL A 275 -4.75 -8.97 -7.84
C VAL A 275 -4.77 -7.58 -7.17
N ASN A 276 -5.94 -6.94 -7.08
CA ASN A 276 -6.05 -5.56 -6.57
C ASN A 276 -5.91 -5.43 -5.05
N TYR A 277 -6.09 -6.50 -4.28
CA TYR A 277 -5.99 -6.47 -2.82
C TYR A 277 -4.74 -7.17 -2.27
N ARG A 278 -3.89 -7.77 -3.13
CA ARG A 278 -2.73 -8.57 -2.71
C ARG A 278 -1.78 -7.81 -1.78
N SER A 279 -1.37 -6.61 -2.17
CA SER A 279 -0.46 -5.78 -1.37
C SER A 279 -1.12 -5.23 -0.11
N ALA A 280 -2.38 -4.78 -0.19
CA ALA A 280 -3.12 -4.32 0.98
C ALA A 280 -3.25 -5.42 2.06
N MET A 281 -3.54 -6.66 1.65
CA MET A 281 -3.56 -7.82 2.55
C MET A 281 -2.18 -8.10 3.16
N GLN A 282 -1.12 -8.04 2.32
CA GLN A 282 0.25 -8.25 2.78
C GLN A 282 0.71 -7.17 3.77
N ILE A 283 0.34 -5.91 3.55
CA ILE A 283 0.68 -4.78 4.44
C ILE A 283 -0.14 -4.88 5.73
N ALA A 284 -1.43 -5.18 5.64
CA ALA A 284 -2.29 -5.39 6.83
C ALA A 284 -1.76 -6.51 7.73
N SER A 285 -1.26 -7.59 7.13
CA SER A 285 -0.60 -8.71 7.82
C SER A 285 0.72 -8.33 8.50
N LEU A 286 1.35 -7.21 8.13
CA LEU A 286 2.56 -6.71 8.78
C LEU A 286 2.24 -5.77 9.95
N GLU A 287 0.96 -5.47 10.19
CA GLU A 287 0.47 -4.53 11.22
C GLU A 287 1.01 -3.08 11.13
N ILE A 288 1.54 -2.69 9.98
CA ILE A 288 2.09 -1.35 9.73
C ILE A 288 1.05 -0.31 9.30
#